data_AF-A0A1G8VLY4-F1
#
_entry.id   AF-A0A1G8VLY4-F1
#
_cell.length_a   1.000
_cell.length_b   1.000
_cell.length_c   1.000
_cell.angle_alpha   90.00
_cell.angle_beta   90.00
_cell.angle_gamma   90.00
#
_symmetry.space_group_name_H-M   'P 1'
#
loop_
_entity.id
_entity.type
_entity.pdbx_description
1 polymer ?
#
loop_
_entity_poly.entity_id
_entity_poly.type
_entity_poly.pdbx_seq_one_letter_code
_entity_poly.pdbx_strand_id
1 'polypeptide(L)'
;MVETTEVRPCPGCGERAIATAELAGGTHCRACGGAVEISVLYSVALSLVLLLLLKFFIVRGDLVIAAGILALMVVRWLHLDRFDARYLPLVTAHHR
;
A
#
# COMPACT_ATOMS: atom_id res chain seq x y z
N MET A 1 -4.24 -8.39 -22.53
CA MET A 1 -4.40 -8.53 -21.06
C MET A 1 -5.29 -7.39 -20.62
N VAL A 2 -6.49 -7.68 -20.11
CA VAL A 2 -7.43 -6.65 -19.66
C VAL A 2 -6.89 -6.12 -18.33
N GLU A 3 -6.20 -4.99 -18.38
CA GLU A 3 -5.79 -4.24 -17.20
C GLU A 3 -7.08 -3.67 -16.62
N THR A 4 -7.73 -4.44 -15.74
CA THR A 4 -8.90 -3.97 -15.00
C THR A 4 -8.42 -2.81 -14.15
N THR A 5 -8.62 -1.58 -14.62
CA THR A 5 -8.45 -0.36 -13.85
C THR A 5 -9.37 -0.46 -12.65
N GLU A 6 -8.85 -0.95 -11.54
CA GLU A 6 -9.58 -1.10 -10.30
C GLU A 6 -9.79 0.31 -9.75
N VAL A 7 -11.06 0.72 -9.67
CA VAL A 7 -11.42 2.08 -9.28
C VAL A 7 -11.85 2.08 -7.83
N ARG A 8 -11.20 2.89 -7.00
CA ARG A 8 -11.48 3.01 -5.57
C ARG A 8 -12.35 4.23 -5.27
N PRO A 9 -13.22 4.16 -4.25
CA PRO A 9 -14.01 5.30 -3.81
C PRO A 9 -13.10 6.37 -3.20
N CYS A 10 -13.38 7.63 -3.53
CA CYS A 10 -12.69 8.76 -2.95
C CYS A 10 -13.10 8.94 -1.47
N PRO A 11 -12.15 9.08 -0.54
CA PRO A 11 -12.46 9.33 0.87
C PRO A 11 -13.15 10.68 1.12
N GLY A 12 -13.00 11.65 0.22
CA GLY A 12 -13.62 12.99 0.35
C GLY A 12 -15.06 13.05 -0.16
N CYS A 13 -15.34 12.52 -1.35
CA CYS A 13 -16.67 12.62 -1.98
C CYS A 13 -17.43 11.29 -2.11
N GLY A 14 -16.81 10.15 -1.80
CA GLY A 14 -17.42 8.82 -1.90
C GLY A 14 -17.53 8.26 -3.32
N GLU A 15 -17.29 9.06 -4.37
CA GLU A 15 -17.38 8.59 -5.75
C GLU A 15 -16.21 7.68 -6.15
N ARG A 16 -16.51 6.60 -6.90
CA ARG A 16 -15.50 5.70 -7.48
C ARG A 16 -14.86 6.35 -8.71
N ALA A 17 -13.94 7.27 -8.47
CA ALA A 17 -13.32 8.09 -9.51
C ALA A 17 -11.78 8.04 -9.51
N ILE A 18 -11.17 7.12 -8.75
CA ILE A 18 -9.71 7.04 -8.58
C ILE A 18 -9.21 5.68 -9.09
N ALA A 19 -8.47 5.68 -10.20
CA ALA A 19 -7.89 4.47 -10.77
C ALA A 19 -6.61 4.08 -10.00
N THR A 20 -6.56 2.86 -9.43
CA THR A 20 -5.42 2.35 -8.65
C THR A 20 -4.07 2.49 -9.35
N ALA A 21 -4.04 2.36 -10.68
CA ALA A 21 -2.82 2.52 -11.47
C ALA A 21 -2.22 3.93 -11.44
N GLU A 22 -3.03 4.97 -11.21
CA GLU A 22 -2.57 6.36 -11.16
C GLU A 22 -2.03 6.72 -9.76
N LEU A 23 -2.46 6.02 -8.69
CA LEU A 23 -2.13 6.37 -7.28
C LEU A 23 -0.63 6.34 -6.95
N ALA A 24 0.16 5.60 -7.71
CA ALA A 24 1.60 5.47 -7.47
C ALA A 24 2.37 6.80 -7.61
N GLY A 25 1.80 7.80 -8.33
CA GLY A 25 2.42 9.10 -8.55
C GLY A 25 1.82 10.28 -7.77
N GLY A 26 0.83 10.03 -6.90
CA GLY A 26 -0.05 11.08 -6.36
C GLY A 26 -1.16 11.42 -7.36
N THR A 27 -2.41 11.39 -6.90
CA THR A 27 -3.58 11.54 -7.79
C THR A 27 -4.59 12.52 -7.27
N HIS A 28 -5.38 13.06 -8.18
CA HIS A 28 -6.56 13.84 -7.86
C HIS A 28 -7.80 13.02 -8.16
N CYS A 29 -8.81 13.12 -7.30
CA CYS A 29 -10.11 12.57 -7.60
C CYS A 29 -10.72 13.28 -8.81
N ARG A 30 -11.13 12.55 -9.86
CA ARG A 30 -11.73 13.17 -11.06
C ARG A 30 -13.09 13.82 -10.80
N ALA A 31 -13.79 13.41 -9.74
CA ALA A 31 -15.11 13.93 -9.40
C ALA A 31 -15.03 15.23 -8.57
N CYS A 32 -14.21 15.26 -7.52
CA CYS A 32 -14.13 16.42 -6.62
C CYS A 32 -12.85 17.27 -6.79
N GLY A 33 -11.91 16.85 -7.64
CA GLY A 33 -10.61 17.51 -7.80
C GLY A 33 -9.68 17.41 -6.60
N GLY A 34 -10.13 16.82 -5.49
CA GLY A 34 -9.35 16.70 -4.25
C GLY A 34 -8.10 15.86 -4.44
N ALA A 35 -6.98 16.31 -3.88
CA ALA A 35 -5.75 15.55 -3.84
C ALA A 35 -5.91 14.32 -2.92
N VAL A 36 -5.49 13.16 -3.43
CA VAL A 36 -5.59 11.88 -2.73
C VAL A 36 -4.23 11.19 -2.79
N GLU A 37 -3.74 10.81 -1.62
CA GLU A 37 -2.43 10.22 -1.46
C GLU A 37 -2.52 8.88 -0.73
N ILE A 38 -1.54 8.04 -1.01
CA ILE A 38 -1.32 6.81 -0.26
C ILE A 38 -0.69 7.19 1.08
N SER A 39 -1.26 6.70 2.17
CA SER A 39 -0.71 6.95 3.51
C SER A 39 0.63 6.23 3.72
N VAL A 40 1.74 6.92 3.47
CA VAL A 40 3.12 6.38 3.62
C VAL A 40 3.36 5.82 5.04
N LEU A 41 2.69 6.39 6.06
CA LEU A 41 2.78 5.95 7.45
C LEU A 41 2.46 4.46 7.64
N TYR A 42 1.44 3.94 6.95
CA TYR A 42 1.07 2.53 7.05
C TYR A 42 2.08 1.63 6.35
N SER A 43 2.68 2.09 5.24
CA SER A 43 3.72 1.34 4.54
C SER A 43 4.98 1.19 5.41
N VAL A 44 5.36 2.25 6.13
CA VAL A 44 6.46 2.25 7.12
C VAL A 44 6.13 1.35 8.32
N ALA A 45 4.93 1.48 8.89
CA ALA A 45 4.50 0.68 10.03
C ALA A 45 4.51 -0.83 9.72
N LEU A 46 3.98 -1.24 8.55
CA LEU A 46 3.99 -2.65 8.13
C LEU A 46 5.41 -3.20 8.01
N SER A 47 6.33 -2.40 7.46
CA SER A 47 7.73 -2.78 7.31
C SER A 47 8.43 -2.98 8.66
N LEU A 48 8.18 -2.10 9.63
CA LEU A 48 8.68 -2.27 10.99
C LEU A 48 8.14 -3.54 11.66
N VAL A 49 6.85 -3.83 11.51
CA VAL A 49 6.23 -5.04 12.07
C VAL A 49 6.84 -6.30 11.45
N LEU A 50 7.01 -6.35 10.12
CA LEU A 50 7.65 -7.50 9.47
C LEU A 50 9.10 -7.70 9.94
N LEU A 51 9.87 -6.63 10.13
CA LEU A 51 11.23 -6.71 10.66
C LEU A 51 11.28 -7.23 12.10
N LEU A 52 10.34 -6.79 12.95
CA LEU A 52 10.23 -7.28 14.32
C LEU A 52 9.87 -8.77 14.36
N LEU A 53 8.92 -9.21 13.52
CA LEU A 53 8.57 -10.62 13.38
C LEU A 53 9.76 -11.44 12.87
N LEU A 54 10.45 -10.96 11.83
CA LEU A 54 11.64 -11.61 11.29
C LEU A 54 12.70 -11.81 12.39
N LYS A 55 13.03 -10.75 13.13
CA LYS A 55 13.98 -10.82 14.25
C LYS A 55 13.51 -11.82 15.31
N PHE A 56 12.24 -11.81 15.66
CA PHE A 56 11.67 -12.70 16.67
C PHE A 56 11.78 -14.18 16.27
N PHE A 57 11.44 -14.54 15.03
CA PHE A 57 11.55 -15.92 14.55
C PHE A 57 12.99 -16.39 14.38
N ILE A 58 13.91 -15.49 13.97
CA ILE A 58 15.35 -15.80 13.94
C ILE A 58 15.86 -16.16 15.33
N VAL A 59 15.47 -15.41 16.37
CA VAL A 59 15.89 -15.68 17.76
C VAL A 59 15.32 -16.99 18.30
N ARG A 60 14.11 -17.38 17.90
CA ARG A 60 13.53 -18.70 18.25
C ARG A 60 14.20 -19.88 17.52
N GLY A 61 14.90 -19.64 16.41
CA GLY A 61 15.46 -20.70 15.56
C GLY A 61 14.50 -21.23 14.49
N ASP A 62 13.33 -20.63 14.32
CA ASP A 62 12.34 -21.01 13.30
C ASP A 62 12.71 -20.42 11.92
N LEU A 63 13.80 -20.94 11.33
CA LEU A 63 14.39 -20.43 10.09
C LEU A 63 13.44 -20.53 8.88
N VAL A 64 12.53 -21.52 8.86
CA VAL A 64 11.55 -21.69 7.78
C VAL A 64 10.57 -20.51 7.75
N ILE A 65 10.08 -20.09 8.92
CA ILE A 65 9.15 -18.96 9.04
C ILE A 65 9.88 -17.66 8.72
N ALA A 66 11.12 -17.50 9.21
CA ALA A 66 11.95 -16.34 8.89
C ALA A 66 12.21 -16.22 7.37
N ALA A 67 12.53 -17.33 6.68
CA ALA A 67 12.68 -17.34 5.23
C ALA A 67 11.37 -16.99 4.51
N GLY A 68 10.22 -17.46 5.02
CA GLY A 68 8.90 -17.09 4.49
C GLY A 68 8.61 -15.59 4.64
N ILE A 69 8.91 -14.99 5.80
CA ILE A 69 8.76 -13.54 6.02
C ILE A 69 9.71 -12.76 5.11
N LEU A 70 10.95 -13.23 4.93
CA LEU A 70 11.92 -12.60 4.04
C LEU A 70 11.43 -12.63 2.59
N ALA A 71 10.93 -13.78 2.12
CA ALA A 71 10.34 -13.91 0.79
C ALA A 71 9.14 -12.98 0.61
N LEU A 72 8.27 -12.86 1.61
CA LEU A 72 7.16 -11.90 1.61
C LEU A 72 7.66 -10.45 1.54
N MET A 73 8.72 -10.09 2.25
CA MET A 73 9.34 -8.76 2.15
C MET A 73 9.89 -8.49 0.74
N VAL A 74 10.55 -9.46 0.12
CA VAL A 74 11.10 -9.33 -1.25
C VAL A 74 9.99 -9.21 -2.28
N VAL A 75 8.94 -10.03 -2.19
CA VAL A 75 7.78 -9.93 -3.09
C VAL A 75 7.07 -8.58 -2.92
N ARG A 76 6.90 -8.12 -1.67
CA ARG A 76 6.35 -6.80 -1.37
C ARG A 76 7.23 -5.69 -1.92
N TRP A 77 8.55 -5.82 -1.87
CA TRP A 77 9.48 -4.86 -2.48
C TRP A 77 9.29 -4.79 -4.00
N LEU A 78 9.22 -5.95 -4.68
CA LEU A 78 9.05 -6.02 -6.14
C LEU A 78 7.68 -5.51 -6.62
N HIS A 79 6.66 -5.57 -5.78
CA HIS A 79 5.29 -5.14 -6.11
C HIS A 79 4.79 -3.99 -5.22
N LEU A 80 5.70 -3.20 -4.66
CA LEU A 80 5.38 -2.17 -3.66
C LEU A 80 4.32 -1.19 -4.19
N ASP A 81 4.48 -0.70 -5.42
CA ASP A 81 3.54 0.24 -6.05
C ASP A 81 2.14 -0.35 -6.27
N ARG A 82 2.04 -1.62 -6.67
CA ARG A 82 0.74 -2.27 -6.91
C ARG A 82 0.03 -2.66 -5.61
N PHE A 83 0.78 -3.09 -4.60
CA PHE A 83 0.19 -3.43 -3.30
C PHE A 83 -0.26 -2.18 -2.54
N ASP A 84 0.56 -1.14 -2.52
CA ASP A 84 0.21 0.09 -1.81
C ASP A 84 -1.01 0.77 -2.47
N ALA A 85 -1.10 0.80 -3.81
CA ALA A 85 -2.29 1.29 -4.50
C ALA A 85 -3.57 0.47 -4.19
N ARG A 86 -3.43 -0.85 -4.03
CA ARG A 86 -4.57 -1.78 -3.91
C ARG A 86 -5.04 -2.05 -2.48
N TYR A 87 -4.18 -1.85 -1.47
CA TYR A 87 -4.50 -2.24 -0.09
C TYR A 87 -4.35 -1.11 0.92
N LEU A 88 -3.53 -0.09 0.69
CA LEU A 88 -3.43 0.99 1.66
C LEU A 88 -4.68 1.88 1.64
N PRO A 89 -5.11 2.38 2.81
CA PRO A 89 -6.20 3.32 2.88
C PRO A 89 -5.79 4.62 2.18
N LEU A 90 -6.68 5.11 1.32
CA LEU A 90 -6.53 6.43 0.71
C LEU A 90 -6.87 7.48 1.76
N VAL A 91 -6.06 8.52 1.83
CA VAL A 91 -6.33 9.72 2.63
C VAL A 91 -6.41 10.92 1.70
N THR A 92 -7.36 11.80 1.95
CA THR A 92 -7.38 13.12 1.31
C THR A 92 -6.15 13.87 1.79
N ALA A 93 -5.28 14.29 0.88
CA ALA A 93 -4.20 15.20 1.20
C ALA A 93 -4.85 16.54 1.54
N HIS A 94 -5.07 16.78 2.84
CA HIS A 94 -5.53 18.05 3.34
C HIS A 94 -4.39 19.04 3.13
N HIS A 95 -4.39 19.71 1.97
CA HIS A 95 -3.72 20.99 1.87
C HIS A 95 -4.39 21.91 2.90
N ARG A 96 -3.59 22.36 3.86
CA ARG A 96 -3.92 23.48 4.75
C ARG A 96 -4.48 24.65 3.96
#